data_AF-A0A966NVQ8-F1
#
_entry.id   AF-A0A966NVQ8-F1
#
_cell.length_a   1.000
_cell.length_b   1.000
_cell.length_c   1.000
_cell.angle_alpha   90.00
_cell.angle_beta   90.00
_cell.angle_gamma   90.00
#
_symmetry.space_group_name_H-M   'P 1'
#
loop_
_entity.id
_entity.type
_entity.pdbx_description
1 polymer ?
#
loop_
_entity_poly.entity_id
_entity_poly.type
_entity_poly.pdbx_seq_one_letter_code
_entity_poly.pdbx_strand_id
1 'polypeptide(L)'
;MSDLLAHPGLLRAFSEAQRVGALGPVSPADVIAHSLAFVEALPADAQTCADLGTGAGVPGLVIAVARPDIRLVLVDRRAKRTDALHRAVASLGLESRVD
;
A
#
# COMPACT_ATOMS: atom_id res chain seq x y z
N MET A 1 -5.57 -14.13 4.37
CA MET A 1 -5.26 -12.95 5.22
C MET A 1 -3.99 -13.13 6.02
N SER A 2 -3.76 -14.24 6.71
CA SER A 2 -2.50 -14.47 7.45
C SER A 2 -1.23 -14.32 6.57
N ASP A 3 -1.29 -14.74 5.31
CA ASP A 3 -0.17 -14.59 4.37
C ASP A 3 0.18 -13.13 4.04
N LEU A 4 -0.79 -12.21 4.12
CA LEU A 4 -0.55 -10.77 3.89
C LEU A 4 0.25 -10.14 5.04
N LEU A 5 -0.01 -10.56 6.29
CA LEU A 5 0.72 -10.05 7.46
C LEU A 5 2.23 -10.34 7.37
N ALA A 6 2.58 -11.46 6.72
CA ALA A 6 3.96 -11.88 6.51
C ALA A 6 4.49 -11.53 5.11
N HIS A 7 3.75 -10.74 4.30
CA HIS A 7 4.12 -10.49 2.91
C HIS A 7 5.46 -9.73 2.82
N PRO A 8 6.54 -10.35 2.32
CA PRO A 8 7.89 -9.82 2.47
C PRO A 8 8.10 -8.50 1.72
N GLY A 9 7.39 -8.29 0.61
CA GLY A 9 7.42 -7.03 -0.13
C GLY A 9 6.77 -5.88 0.64
N LEU A 10 5.66 -6.13 1.33
CA LEU A 10 4.94 -5.09 2.09
C LEU A 10 5.73 -4.73 3.35
N LEU A 11 6.23 -5.75 4.06
CA LEU A 11 7.10 -5.56 5.22
C LEU A 11 8.33 -4.73 4.86
N ARG A 12 8.99 -5.02 3.72
CA ARG A 12 10.13 -4.25 3.23
C ARG A 12 9.75 -2.81 2.88
N ALA A 13 8.67 -2.61 2.14
CA ALA A 13 8.22 -1.28 1.72
C ALA A 13 7.92 -0.38 2.93
N PHE A 14 7.21 -0.90 3.92
CA PHE A 14 6.86 -0.15 5.13
C PHE A 14 8.05 0.04 6.08
N SER A 15 8.95 -0.95 6.20
CA SER A 15 10.20 -0.77 6.95
C SER A 15 11.07 0.34 6.34
N GLU A 16 11.16 0.38 5.01
CA GLU A 16 11.89 1.44 4.30
C GLU A 16 11.23 2.80 4.51
N ALA A 17 9.89 2.87 4.43
CA ALA A 17 9.15 4.09 4.71
C ALA A 17 9.38 4.61 6.14
N GLN A 18 9.49 3.71 7.13
CA GLN A 18 9.84 4.08 8.51
C GLN A 18 11.27 4.60 8.62
N ARG A 19 12.23 3.91 7.98
CA ARG A 19 13.64 4.30 7.98
C ARG A 19 13.86 5.73 7.48
N VAL A 20 13.06 6.19 6.53
CA VAL A 20 13.13 7.55 5.97
C VAL A 20 12.16 8.54 6.63
N GLY A 21 11.48 8.14 7.71
CA GLY A 21 10.55 8.98 8.47
C GLY A 21 9.22 9.29 7.76
N ALA A 22 8.85 8.50 6.74
CA ALA A 22 7.60 8.66 6.00
C ALA A 22 6.42 7.92 6.66
N LEU A 23 6.69 6.92 7.51
CA LEU A 23 5.71 6.14 8.27
C LEU A 23 6.06 6.19 9.76
N GLY A 24 5.03 6.22 10.62
CA GLY A 24 5.20 6.26 12.07
C GLY A 24 5.78 4.96 12.67
N PRO A 25 5.98 4.89 13.99
CA PRO A 25 6.75 3.82 14.66
C PRO A 25 6.00 2.49 14.83
N VAL A 26 4.71 2.44 14.47
CA VAL A 26 3.88 1.21 14.54
C VAL A 26 4.50 0.13 13.65
N SER A 27 4.60 -1.12 14.10
CA SER A 27 5.31 -2.15 13.34
C SER A 27 4.70 -2.33 11.94
N PRO A 28 5.51 -2.65 10.90
CA PRO A 28 5.00 -2.92 9.56
C PRO A 28 3.88 -3.97 9.52
N ALA A 29 3.98 -5.01 10.37
CA ALA A 29 2.95 -6.04 10.47
C ALA A 29 1.63 -5.48 11.02
N ASP A 30 1.68 -4.63 12.05
CA ASP A 30 0.49 -3.99 12.61
C ASP A 30 -0.14 -2.99 11.62
N VAL A 31 0.69 -2.29 10.84
CA VAL A 31 0.20 -1.42 9.74
C VAL A 31 -0.53 -2.24 8.68
N ILE A 32 0.00 -3.40 8.28
CA ILE A 32 -0.68 -4.31 7.36
C ILE A 32 -1.98 -4.81 7.98
N ALA A 33 -1.95 -5.27 9.23
CA ALA A 33 -3.12 -5.77 9.93
C ALA A 33 -4.26 -4.74 9.98
N HIS A 34 -3.92 -3.50 10.35
CA HIS A 34 -4.90 -2.40 10.35
C HIS A 34 -5.47 -2.12 8.96
N SER A 35 -4.63 -2.20 7.92
CA SER A 35 -5.03 -1.95 6.53
C SER A 35 -6.02 -3.00 5.99
N LEU A 36 -6.06 -4.22 6.55
CA LEU A 36 -6.98 -5.28 6.11
C LEU A 36 -8.45 -4.90 6.31
N ALA A 37 -8.78 -4.06 7.31
CA ALA A 37 -10.14 -3.57 7.49
C ALA A 37 -10.65 -2.78 6.26
N PHE A 38 -9.75 -2.08 5.54
CA PHE A 38 -10.11 -1.38 4.31
C PHE A 38 -10.31 -2.34 3.15
N VAL A 39 -9.56 -3.44 3.09
CA VAL A 39 -9.75 -4.49 2.10
C VAL A 39 -11.14 -5.12 2.25
N GLU A 40 -11.56 -5.39 3.48
CA GLU A 40 -12.87 -5.95 3.82
C GLU A 40 -14.03 -4.98 3.55
N ALA A 41 -13.80 -3.68 3.74
CA ALA A 41 -14.82 -2.65 3.52
C ALA A 41 -15.07 -2.32 2.04
N LEU A 42 -14.13 -2.66 1.14
CA LEU A 42 -14.29 -2.41 -0.29
C LEU A 42 -15.40 -3.31 -0.89
N PRO A 43 -16.27 -2.77 -1.77
CA PRO A 43 -17.25 -3.57 -2.48
C PRO A 43 -16.60 -4.75 -3.23
N ALA A 44 -17.29 -5.89 -3.26
CA ALA A 44 -16.79 -7.09 -3.93
C ALA A 44 -16.63 -6.88 -5.45
N ASP A 45 -17.47 -6.02 -6.05
CA ASP A 45 -17.48 -5.68 -7.48
C ASP A 45 -16.69 -4.41 -7.81
N ALA A 46 -15.97 -3.82 -6.84
CA ALA A 46 -15.11 -2.68 -7.10
C ALA A 46 -14.04 -3.03 -8.14
N GLN A 47 -13.93 -2.22 -9.20
CA GLN A 47 -12.93 -2.39 -10.26
C GLN A 47 -11.81 -1.35 -10.19
N THR A 48 -12.10 -0.17 -9.63
CA THR A 48 -11.18 0.95 -9.53
C THR A 48 -11.26 1.58 -8.16
N CYS A 49 -10.13 1.97 -7.58
CA CYS A 49 -10.07 2.64 -6.28
C CYS A 49 -8.96 3.71 -6.29
N ALA A 50 -9.13 4.76 -5.50
CA ALA A 50 -8.11 5.79 -5.30
C ALA A 50 -7.83 5.97 -3.81
N ASP A 51 -6.56 5.97 -3.42
CA ASP A 51 -6.09 6.25 -2.07
C ASP A 51 -5.59 7.70 -1.99
N LEU A 52 -6.40 8.57 -1.38
CA LEU A 52 -6.16 10.02 -1.32
C LEU A 52 -5.33 10.39 -0.09
N GLY A 53 -4.12 10.91 -0.33
CA GLY A 53 -3.17 11.19 0.75
C GLY A 53 -2.45 9.92 1.23
N THR A 54 -2.21 8.98 0.33
CA THR A 54 -1.66 7.64 0.59
C THR A 54 -0.33 7.62 1.37
N GLY A 55 0.43 8.71 1.34
CA GLY A 55 1.62 8.89 2.17
C GLY A 55 2.70 7.86 1.87
N ALA A 56 2.88 6.90 2.77
CA ALA A 56 3.82 5.79 2.62
C ALA A 56 3.24 4.60 1.82
N GLY A 57 2.03 4.73 1.29
CA GLY A 57 1.32 3.68 0.58
C GLY A 57 0.32 2.93 1.45
N VAL A 58 -0.17 3.57 2.52
CA VAL A 58 -1.08 2.97 3.50
C VAL A 58 -2.44 3.68 3.40
N PRO A 59 -3.55 2.95 3.21
CA PRO A 59 -3.67 1.49 3.05
C PRO A 59 -3.43 0.99 1.62
N GLY A 60 -3.22 1.88 0.64
CA GLY A 60 -3.26 1.55 -0.79
C GLY A 60 -2.42 0.36 -1.25
N LEU A 61 -1.16 0.23 -0.83
CA LEU A 61 -0.30 -0.90 -1.23
C LEU A 61 -0.81 -2.24 -0.68
N VAL A 62 -1.42 -2.24 0.50
CA VAL A 62 -2.04 -3.45 1.08
C VAL A 62 -3.27 -3.83 0.28
N ILE A 63 -4.12 -2.85 -0.05
CA ILE A 63 -5.29 -3.04 -0.92
C ILE A 63 -4.87 -3.60 -2.27
N ALA A 64 -3.83 -3.02 -2.89
CA ALA A 64 -3.31 -3.51 -4.15
C ALA A 64 -2.95 -5.00 -4.01
N VAL A 65 -2.06 -5.38 -3.10
CA VAL A 65 -1.64 -6.79 -2.95
C VAL A 65 -2.81 -7.72 -2.65
N ALA A 66 -3.77 -7.31 -1.81
CA ALA A 66 -4.89 -8.14 -1.40
C ALA A 66 -6.01 -8.25 -2.45
N ARG A 67 -6.21 -7.23 -3.30
CA ARG A 67 -7.22 -7.16 -4.36
C ARG A 67 -6.55 -7.01 -5.72
N PRO A 68 -6.02 -8.10 -6.31
CA PRO A 68 -5.38 -8.07 -7.62
C PRO A 68 -6.33 -7.68 -8.76
N ASP A 69 -7.65 -7.78 -8.51
CA ASP A 69 -8.74 -7.42 -9.40
C ASP A 69 -9.00 -5.90 -9.50
N ILE A 70 -8.48 -5.10 -8.56
CA ILE A 70 -8.67 -3.64 -8.53
C ILE A 70 -7.51 -2.92 -9.22
N ARG A 71 -7.84 -1.96 -10.09
CA ARG A 71 -6.92 -0.92 -10.55
C ARG A 71 -6.87 0.21 -9.52
N LEU A 72 -5.70 0.54 -9.01
CA LEU A 72 -5.53 1.48 -7.91
C LEU A 72 -4.82 2.76 -8.37
N VAL A 73 -5.18 3.90 -7.80
CA VAL A 73 -4.45 5.17 -7.96
C VAL A 73 -4.00 5.65 -6.60
N LEU A 74 -2.70 5.90 -6.44
CA LEU A 74 -2.07 6.37 -5.22
C LEU A 74 -1.79 7.87 -5.33
N VAL A 75 -2.53 8.68 -4.55
CA VAL A 75 -2.44 10.15 -4.66
C VAL A 75 -1.73 10.74 -3.44
N ASP A 76 -0.67 11.51 -3.66
CA ASP A 76 -0.08 12.41 -2.65
C ASP A 76 0.31 13.74 -3.29
N ARG A 77 0.21 14.83 -2.52
CA ARG A 77 0.56 16.18 -3.00
C ARG A 77 2.07 16.43 -3.07
N ARG A 78 2.89 15.60 -2.43
CA ARG A 78 4.35 15.80 -2.30
C ARG A 78 5.09 14.90 -3.30
N ALA A 79 5.77 15.51 -4.27
CA ALA A 79 6.56 14.78 -5.29
C ALA A 79 7.55 13.77 -4.68
N LYS A 80 8.25 14.12 -3.58
CA LYS A 80 9.15 13.18 -2.91
C LYS A 80 8.45 11.90 -2.41
N ARG A 81 7.16 11.99 -2.04
CA ARG A 81 6.36 10.82 -1.63
C ARG A 81 5.94 10.01 -2.84
N THR A 82 5.51 10.64 -3.93
CA THR A 82 5.18 9.93 -5.17
C THR A 82 6.38 9.17 -5.74
N ASP A 83 7.59 9.74 -5.69
CA ASP A 83 8.81 9.03 -6.10
C ASP A 83 9.08 7.77 -5.26
N ALA A 84 8.83 7.85 -3.95
CA ALA A 84 8.97 6.71 -3.05
C ALA A 84 7.89 5.64 -3.30
N LEU A 85 6.66 6.07 -3.58
CA LEU A 85 5.55 5.19 -3.94
C LEU A 85 5.83 4.46 -5.25
N HIS A 86 6.31 5.14 -6.29
CA HIS A 86 6.70 4.49 -7.54
C HIS A 86 7.74 3.38 -7.32
N ARG A 87 8.75 3.61 -6.48
CA ARG A 87 9.73 2.56 -6.12
C ARG A 87 9.08 1.40 -5.35
N ALA A 88 8.16 1.69 -4.44
CA ALA A 88 7.45 0.66 -3.68
C ALA A 88 6.56 -0.19 -4.61
N VAL A 89 5.77 0.45 -5.47
CA VAL A 89 4.94 -0.18 -6.51
C VAL A 89 5.79 -1.08 -7.40
N ALA A 90 6.94 -0.59 -7.87
CA ALA A 90 7.85 -1.37 -8.69
C ALA A 90 8.45 -2.57 -7.94
N SER A 91 8.86 -2.37 -6.69
CA SER A 91 9.41 -3.46 -5.87
C SER A 91 8.38 -4.57 -5.55
N LEU A 92 7.09 -4.26 -5.69
CA LEU A 92 5.98 -5.18 -5.46
C LEU A 92 5.44 -5.79 -6.77
N GLY A 93 5.94 -5.37 -7.94
CA GLY A 93 5.44 -5.85 -9.24
C GLY A 93 4.01 -5.40 -9.54
N LEU A 94 3.63 -4.20 -9.12
CA LEU A 94 2.27 -3.68 -9.19
C LEU A 94 2.04 -2.64 -10.31
N GLU A 95 3.07 -2.33 -11.11
CA GLU A 95 3.10 -1.23 -12.09
C GLU A 95 2.03 -1.35 -13.17
N SER A 96 1.56 -2.56 -13.48
CA SER A 96 0.55 -2.77 -14.53
C SER A 96 -0.84 -2.27 -14.16
N ARG A 97 -1.08 -1.96 -12.87
CA ARG A 97 -2.43 -1.63 -12.36
C ARG A 97 -2.45 -0.64 -11.21
N VAL A 98 -1.31 -0.14 -10.76
CA VAL A 98 -1.21 0.87 -9.73
C VAL A 98 -0.51 2.09 -10.31
N ASP A 99 -1.24 3.20 -10.39
CA ASP A 99 -0.72 4.51 -10.81
C ASP A 99 -0.28 5.35 -9.60
#